data_AF-A0A818WBQ1-F1
#
_entry.id   AF-A0A818WBQ1-F1
#
_cell.length_a   1.000
_cell.length_b   1.000
_cell.length_c   1.000
_cell.angle_alpha   90.00
_cell.angle_beta   90.00
_cell.angle_gamma   90.00
#
_symmetry.space_group_name_H-M   'P 1'
#
loop_
_entity.id
_entity.type
_entity.pdbx_description
1 polymer ?
#
loop_
_entity_poly.entity_id
_entity_poly.type
_entity_poly.pdbx_seq_one_letter_code
_entity_poly.pdbx_strand_id
1 'polypeptide(L)'
;MLVISFFISITWVAFSAGFNSNSSFHITQLYPYKLCWFTRPAIYYFLTIPVGIFLLINIFIFIRVAQRIVNHVLYANSTHKPYERMKGCILVLLSSCATQGIGWLLGPFLTIANENTAQVLGWFFIIFNGLEGLWCILLYIIIWLQHWDERKRVMASKELAKSKSLSFRKHEKHRKQDLYHDSFTGLSMDNEDSRRQSYIFDDLYNWEITDGTSTYC
;
A
#
# COMPACT_ATOMS: atom_id res chain seq x y z
N MET A 1 6.98 13.92 -13.64
CA MET A 1 8.14 14.20 -12.76
C MET A 1 9.42 13.56 -13.27
N LEU A 2 9.45 12.25 -13.59
CA LEU A 2 10.66 11.55 -14.08
C LEU A 2 11.36 12.22 -15.27
N VAL A 3 10.59 12.65 -16.28
CA VAL A 3 11.12 13.32 -17.48
C VAL A 3 11.78 14.66 -17.14
N ILE A 4 11.17 15.44 -16.24
CA ILE A 4 11.68 16.74 -15.80
C ILE A 4 12.99 16.56 -15.02
N SER A 5 13.04 15.59 -14.10
CA SER A 5 14.27 15.25 -13.36
C SER A 5 15.39 14.76 -14.27
N PHE A 6 15.06 13.99 -15.30
CA PHE A 6 16.02 13.48 -16.29
C PHE A 6 16.66 14.61 -17.09
N PHE A 7 15.85 15.55 -17.60
CA PHE A 7 16.38 16.71 -18.31
C PHE A 7 17.22 17.63 -17.42
N ILE A 8 16.77 17.90 -16.19
CA ILE A 8 17.56 18.69 -15.23
C ILE A 8 18.92 18.04 -14.95
N SER A 9 18.95 16.71 -14.78
CA SER A 9 20.19 15.98 -14.54
C SER A 9 21.13 16.03 -15.75
N ILE A 10 20.60 15.81 -16.97
CA ILE A 10 21.40 15.91 -18.21
C ILE A 10 21.93 17.32 -18.40
N THR A 11 21.10 18.34 -18.24
CA THR A 11 21.52 19.73 -18.39
C THR A 11 22.61 20.09 -17.39
N TRP A 12 22.49 19.66 -16.13
CA TRP A 12 23.51 19.92 -15.11
C TRP A 12 24.83 19.19 -15.39
N VAL A 13 24.76 17.91 -15.79
CA VAL A 13 25.94 17.11 -16.14
C VAL A 13 26.62 17.70 -17.38
N ALA A 14 25.87 18.01 -18.44
CA ALA A 14 26.39 18.62 -19.65
C ALA A 14 27.01 20.00 -19.38
N PHE A 15 26.38 20.81 -18.52
CA PHE A 15 26.92 22.10 -18.08
C PHE A 15 28.24 21.94 -17.32
N SER A 16 28.32 20.99 -16.38
CA SER A 16 29.54 20.71 -15.62
C SER A 16 30.68 20.20 -16.50
N ALA A 17 30.38 19.33 -17.48
CA ALA A 17 31.34 18.80 -18.43
C ALA A 17 31.83 19.90 -19.40
N GLY A 18 30.93 20.76 -19.87
CA GLY A 18 31.23 21.89 -20.74
C GLY A 18 32.11 22.95 -20.06
N PHE A 19 31.82 23.30 -18.80
CA PHE A 19 32.64 24.22 -18.01
C PHE A 19 34.05 23.67 -17.75
N ASN A 20 34.16 22.36 -17.53
CA ASN A 20 35.42 21.68 -17.26
C ASN A 20 36.31 21.48 -18.51
N SER A 21 35.72 21.56 -19.71
CA SER A 21 36.44 21.46 -20.98
C SER A 21 37.16 22.75 -21.41
N ASN A 22 37.00 23.86 -20.68
CA ASN A 22 37.59 25.14 -21.08
C ASN A 22 39.05 25.24 -20.58
N SER A 23 40.00 25.30 -21.52
CA SER A 23 41.45 25.21 -21.26
C SER A 23 42.04 26.38 -20.48
N SER A 24 41.31 27.49 -20.31
CA SER A 24 41.78 28.68 -19.59
C SER A 24 41.93 28.50 -18.07
N PHE A 25 41.40 27.42 -17.48
CA PHE A 25 41.45 27.20 -16.02
C PHE A 25 42.52 26.20 -15.53
N HIS A 26 43.40 25.66 -16.38
CA HIS A 26 44.42 24.67 -15.97
C HIS A 26 43.84 23.39 -15.30
N ILE A 27 42.57 23.04 -15.54
CA ILE A 27 41.89 21.94 -14.84
C ILE A 27 42.11 20.57 -15.53
N THR A 28 42.23 20.53 -16.86
CA THR A 28 42.47 19.29 -17.60
C THR A 28 43.97 19.05 -17.80
N GLN A 29 44.64 18.45 -16.82
CA GLN A 29 45.95 17.82 -17.07
C GLN A 29 45.73 16.49 -17.76
N LEU A 30 46.04 16.45 -19.06
CA LEU A 30 46.11 15.22 -19.84
C LEU A 30 47.38 14.47 -19.42
N TYR A 31 47.36 13.80 -18.27
CA TYR A 31 48.41 12.82 -17.95
C TYR A 31 48.23 11.64 -18.91
N PRO A 32 49.28 11.14 -19.57
CA PRO A 32 49.19 10.10 -20.60
C PRO A 32 48.56 8.77 -20.14
N TYR A 33 48.24 8.61 -18.84
CA TYR A 33 47.69 7.40 -18.25
C TYR A 33 46.54 7.63 -17.25
N LYS A 34 46.02 8.86 -17.09
CA LYS A 34 44.87 9.15 -16.22
C LYS A 34 43.97 10.26 -16.77
N LEU A 35 42.79 9.88 -17.27
CA LEU A 35 41.69 10.82 -17.49
C LEU A 35 41.01 11.16 -16.15
N CYS A 36 41.52 12.16 -15.43
CA CYS A 36 40.80 12.73 -14.29
C CYS A 36 39.81 13.79 -14.78
N TRP A 37 38.57 13.38 -15.02
CA TRP A 37 37.47 14.29 -15.38
C TRP A 37 37.13 15.31 -14.31
N PHE A 38 37.60 15.15 -13.07
CA PHE A 38 37.26 16.06 -11.99
C PHE A 38 38.45 16.25 -11.04
N THR A 39 38.98 17.47 -10.97
CA THR A 39 39.93 17.83 -9.92
C THR A 39 39.19 18.01 -8.59
N ARG A 40 39.82 17.65 -7.46
CA ARG A 40 39.28 17.84 -6.09
C ARG A 40 38.56 19.18 -5.87
N PRO A 41 39.11 20.34 -6.26
CA PRO A 41 38.44 21.63 -6.08
C PRO A 41 37.17 21.79 -6.94
N ALA A 42 37.16 21.27 -8.18
CA ALA A 42 35.98 21.35 -9.05
C ALA A 42 34.80 20.54 -8.49
N ILE A 43 35.07 19.35 -7.94
CA ILE A 43 34.05 18.53 -7.26
C ILE A 43 33.48 19.27 -6.06
N TYR A 44 34.34 19.92 -5.27
CA TYR A 44 33.91 20.63 -4.08
C TYR A 44 32.91 21.76 -4.39
N TYR A 45 33.24 22.65 -5.34
CA TYR A 45 32.37 23.80 -5.63
C TYR A 45 31.13 23.43 -6.43
N PHE A 46 31.24 22.55 -7.44
CA PHE A 46 30.13 22.27 -8.37
C PHE A 46 29.23 21.12 -7.93
N LEU A 47 29.71 20.22 -7.08
CA LEU A 47 28.95 19.04 -6.65
C LEU A 47 28.62 19.09 -5.16
N THR A 48 29.61 19.33 -4.30
CA THR A 48 29.38 19.29 -2.84
C THR A 48 28.45 20.40 -2.34
N ILE A 49 28.63 21.65 -2.81
CA ILE A 49 27.80 22.79 -2.37
C ILE A 49 26.31 22.60 -2.73
N PRO A 50 25.93 22.40 -4.00
CA PRO A 50 24.51 22.24 -4.35
C PRO A 50 23.91 21.00 -3.69
N VAL A 51 24.62 19.87 -3.67
CA VAL A 51 24.16 18.64 -3.01
C VAL A 51 23.98 18.87 -1.50
N GLY A 52 24.88 19.61 -0.85
CA GLY A 52 24.78 19.98 0.55
C GLY A 52 23.53 20.82 0.86
N ILE A 53 23.23 21.81 0.01
CA ILE A 53 22.01 22.63 0.14
C ILE A 53 20.76 21.76 -0.02
N PHE A 54 20.72 20.88 -1.02
CA PHE A 54 19.63 19.95 -1.22
C PHE A 54 19.44 19.00 -0.03
N LEU A 55 20.53 18.50 0.55
CA LEU A 55 20.50 17.66 1.75
C LEU A 55 19.91 18.40 2.96
N LEU A 56 20.31 19.65 3.19
CA LEU A 56 19.77 20.45 4.29
C LEU A 56 18.26 20.66 4.16
N ILE A 57 17.78 20.96 2.95
CA ILE A 57 16.35 21.09 2.67
C ILE A 57 15.62 19.76 2.92
N ASN A 58 16.19 18.64 2.45
CA ASN A 58 15.61 17.32 2.65
C ASN A 58 15.54 16.95 4.14
N ILE A 59 16.57 17.25 4.93
CA ILE A 59 16.57 17.02 6.39
C ILE A 59 15.50 17.88 7.06
N PHE A 60 15.35 19.14 6.67
CA PHE A 60 14.31 20.00 7.23
C PHE A 60 12.91 19.45 6.95
N ILE A 61 12.62 19.05 5.71
CA ILE A 61 11.34 18.44 5.34
C ILE A 61 11.14 17.14 6.12
N PHE A 62 12.18 16.30 6.22
CA PHE A 62 12.16 15.04 6.95
C PHE A 62 11.76 15.24 8.40
N ILE A 63 12.39 16.18 9.11
CA ILE A 63 12.09 16.50 10.51
C ILE A 63 10.63 16.96 10.64
N ARG A 64 10.15 17.83 9.75
CA ARG A 64 8.77 18.34 9.79
C ARG A 64 7.74 17.23 9.56
N VAL A 65 8.02 16.33 8.62
CA VAL A 65 7.16 15.17 8.33
C VAL A 65 7.19 14.19 9.51
N ALA A 66 8.37 13.88 10.05
CA ALA A 66 8.53 13.02 11.22
C ALA A 66 7.78 13.56 12.44
N GLN A 67 7.92 14.85 12.76
CA GLN A 67 7.18 15.51 13.84
C GLN A 67 5.67 15.42 13.64
N ARG A 68 5.18 15.69 12.42
CA ARG A 68 3.76 15.57 12.10
C ARG A 68 3.27 14.14 12.29
N ILE A 69 4.03 13.14 11.85
CA ILE A 69 3.67 11.72 12.02
C ILE A 69 3.66 11.35 13.50
N VAL A 70 4.71 11.67 14.26
CA VAL A 70 4.81 11.34 15.69
C VAL A 70 3.68 11.98 16.48
N ASN A 71 3.42 13.27 16.28
CA ASN A 71 2.30 13.95 16.93
C ASN A 71 0.97 13.32 16.50
N HIS A 72 0.78 13.03 15.23
CA HIS A 72 -0.45 12.40 14.74
C HIS A 72 -0.62 10.97 15.28
N VAL A 73 0.45 10.22 15.53
CA VAL A 73 0.41 8.88 16.14
C VAL A 73 0.11 8.95 17.64
N LEU A 74 0.71 9.89 18.37
CA LEU A 74 0.51 10.07 19.80
C LEU A 74 -0.89 10.59 20.16
N TYR A 75 -1.47 11.45 19.32
CA TYR A 75 -2.78 12.06 19.58
C TYR A 75 -3.96 11.36 18.87
N ALA A 76 -3.75 10.55 17.83
CA ALA A 76 -4.83 9.83 17.16
C ALA A 76 -5.21 8.54 17.91
N ASN A 77 -6.05 8.68 18.93
CA ASN A 77 -6.59 7.60 19.76
C ASN A 77 -7.73 6.80 19.07
N SER A 78 -7.66 6.59 17.74
CA SER A 78 -8.77 6.00 16.98
C SER A 78 -8.40 4.65 16.36
N THR A 79 -9.01 3.60 16.89
CA THR A 79 -8.89 2.17 16.56
C THR A 79 -9.44 1.82 15.17
N HIS A 80 -9.01 2.50 14.11
CA HIS A 80 -9.34 2.12 12.73
C HIS A 80 -8.21 1.29 12.11
N LYS A 81 -8.46 0.00 11.87
CA LYS A 81 -7.55 -0.95 11.19
C LYS A 81 -6.87 -0.47 9.88
N PRO A 82 -7.47 0.40 9.02
CA PRO A 82 -6.75 0.93 7.85
C PRO A 82 -5.63 1.93 8.21
N TYR A 83 -5.74 2.60 9.37
CA TYR A 83 -4.83 3.67 9.78
C TYR A 83 -3.45 3.14 10.23
N GLU A 84 -3.42 2.00 10.95
CA GLU A 84 -2.19 1.33 11.37
C GLU A 84 -1.29 0.90 10.19
N ARG A 85 -1.90 0.56 9.04
CA ARG A 85 -1.16 0.11 7.84
C ARG A 85 -0.53 1.27 7.08
N MET A 86 -1.27 2.37 6.95
CA MET A 86 -0.77 3.60 6.34
C MET A 86 0.38 4.18 7.16
N LYS A 87 0.33 4.10 8.51
CA LYS A 87 1.46 4.41 9.38
C LYS A 87 2.70 3.57 9.05
N GLY A 88 2.54 2.25 8.93
CA GLY A 88 3.63 1.34 8.59
C GLY A 88 4.28 1.68 7.25
N CYS A 89 3.48 1.94 6.20
CA CYS A 89 3.99 2.36 4.89
C CYS A 89 4.73 3.71 4.96
N ILE A 90 4.15 4.71 5.62
CA ILE A 90 4.79 6.02 5.79
C ILE A 90 6.10 5.90 6.58
N LEU A 91 6.13 5.10 7.66
CA LEU A 91 7.34 4.89 8.46
C LEU A 91 8.42 4.16 7.65
N VAL A 92 8.04 3.18 6.83
CA VAL A 92 8.94 2.49 5.91
C VAL A 92 9.52 3.44 4.85
N LEU A 93 8.68 4.30 4.24
CA LEU A 93 9.12 5.33 3.30
C LEU A 93 10.02 6.39 3.97
N LEU A 94 9.69 6.76 5.21
CA LEU A 94 10.49 7.68 6.01
C LEU A 94 11.86 7.06 6.32
N SER A 95 11.89 5.81 6.80
CA SER A 95 13.11 5.05 7.07
C SER A 95 13.99 4.94 5.82
N SER A 96 13.39 4.66 4.66
CA SER A 96 14.07 4.67 3.36
C SER A 96 14.72 6.00 3.04
N CYS A 97 13.99 7.10 3.22
CA CYS A 97 14.50 8.43 2.90
C CYS A 97 15.67 8.79 3.82
N ALA A 98 15.62 8.37 5.09
CA ALA A 98 16.70 8.57 6.04
C ALA A 98 17.96 7.77 5.66
N THR A 99 17.83 6.49 5.30
CA THR A 99 18.98 5.65 4.94
C THR A 99 19.65 6.12 3.65
N GLN A 100 18.87 6.59 2.66
CA GLN A 100 19.39 7.23 1.46
C GLN A 100 20.12 8.53 1.80
N GLY A 101 19.54 9.40 2.63
CA GLY A 101 20.15 10.68 3.00
C GLY A 101 21.46 10.56 3.80
N ILE A 102 21.60 9.52 4.63
CA ILE A 102 22.79 9.32 5.48
C ILE A 102 24.07 9.08 4.66
N GLY A 103 24.00 8.29 3.59
CA GLY A 103 25.16 8.06 2.72
C GLY A 103 25.67 9.37 2.11
N TRP A 104 24.74 10.22 1.68
CA TRP A 104 25.04 11.51 1.09
C TRP A 104 25.56 12.55 2.09
N LEU A 105 25.22 12.45 3.37
CA LEU A 105 25.82 13.27 4.43
C LEU A 105 27.33 13.06 4.55
N LEU A 106 27.83 11.84 4.30
CA LEU A 106 29.26 11.54 4.35
C LEU A 106 30.04 12.16 3.17
N GLY A 107 29.39 12.49 2.06
CA GLY A 107 30.03 13.05 0.86
C GLY A 107 30.75 14.38 1.12
N PRO A 108 30.08 15.41 1.67
CA PRO A 108 30.74 16.66 2.06
C PRO A 108 31.86 16.48 3.09
N PHE A 109 31.65 15.62 4.11
CA PHE A 109 32.68 15.33 5.11
C PHE A 109 33.93 14.70 4.48
N LEU A 110 33.77 13.83 3.48
CA LEU A 110 34.89 13.24 2.73
C LEU A 110 35.76 14.30 2.05
N THR A 111 35.14 15.38 1.55
CA THR A 111 35.85 16.44 0.83
C THR A 111 36.59 17.43 1.73
N ILE A 112 36.17 17.56 2.99
CA ILE A 112 36.74 18.50 3.97
C ILE A 112 37.75 17.80 4.89
N ALA A 113 37.64 16.48 5.08
CA ALA A 113 38.47 15.71 6.00
C ALA A 113 39.93 15.54 5.53
N ASN A 114 40.84 15.39 6.50
CA ASN A 114 42.25 15.04 6.29
C ASN A 114 42.39 13.68 5.58
N GLU A 115 43.52 13.44 4.89
CA GLU A 115 43.71 12.27 4.01
C GLU A 115 43.41 10.91 4.68
N ASN A 116 43.90 10.69 5.91
CA ASN A 116 43.66 9.45 6.65
C ASN A 116 42.17 9.28 7.00
N THR A 117 41.50 10.35 7.42
CA THR A 117 40.07 10.35 7.76
C THR A 117 39.21 10.18 6.51
N ALA A 118 39.59 10.80 5.41
CA ALA A 118 38.91 10.67 4.13
C ALA A 118 38.98 9.22 3.62
N GLN A 119 40.10 8.52 3.78
CA GLN A 119 40.19 7.12 3.38
C GLN A 119 39.20 6.22 4.12
N VAL A 120 39.08 6.40 5.44
CA VAL A 120 38.14 5.64 6.27
C VAL A 120 36.69 6.00 5.93
N LEU A 121 36.36 7.29 5.84
CA LEU A 121 35.02 7.76 5.47
C LEU A 121 34.63 7.32 4.05
N GLY A 122 35.59 7.19 3.14
CA GLY A 122 35.38 6.70 1.78
C GLY A 122 34.90 5.25 1.75
N TRP A 123 35.48 4.38 2.57
CA TRP A 123 35.01 3.00 2.73
C TRP A 123 33.57 2.95 3.25
N PHE A 124 33.25 3.74 4.27
CA PHE A 124 31.89 3.84 4.78
C PHE A 124 30.94 4.35 3.71
N PHE A 125 31.31 5.41 2.98
CA PHE A 125 30.51 5.96 1.89
C PHE A 125 30.18 4.90 0.84
N ILE A 126 31.17 4.11 0.40
CA ILE A 126 30.96 3.04 -0.58
C ILE A 126 30.01 1.97 -0.04
N ILE A 127 30.20 1.54 1.21
CA ILE A 127 29.36 0.51 1.83
C ILE A 127 27.91 1.01 1.98
N PHE A 128 27.70 2.23 2.46
CA PHE A 128 26.36 2.80 2.62
C PHE A 128 25.66 3.02 1.29
N ASN A 129 26.36 3.53 0.26
CA ASN A 129 25.78 3.66 -1.09
C ASN A 129 25.50 2.29 -1.72
N GLY A 130 26.33 1.28 -1.49
CA GLY A 130 26.08 -0.09 -1.96
C GLY A 130 24.85 -0.71 -1.28
N LEU A 131 24.69 -0.49 0.03
CA LEU A 131 23.52 -0.93 0.79
C LEU A 131 22.25 -0.18 0.38
N GLU A 132 22.35 1.06 -0.09
CA GLU A 132 21.20 1.84 -0.57
C GLU A 132 20.41 1.09 -1.65
N GLY A 133 21.09 0.48 -2.62
CA GLY A 133 20.46 -0.33 -3.67
C GLY A 133 19.73 -1.54 -3.10
N LEU A 134 20.32 -2.23 -2.13
CA LEU A 134 19.68 -3.37 -1.43
C LEU A 134 18.44 -2.92 -0.66
N TRP A 135 18.51 -1.77 0.03
CA TRP A 135 17.38 -1.19 0.74
C TRP A 135 16.22 -0.85 -0.20
N CYS A 136 16.50 -0.27 -1.36
CA CYS A 136 15.49 0.00 -2.38
C CYS A 136 14.77 -1.27 -2.84
N ILE A 137 15.49 -2.37 -3.04
CA ILE A 137 14.89 -3.67 -3.41
C ILE A 137 14.00 -4.20 -2.28
N LEU A 138 14.47 -4.17 -1.03
CA LEU A 138 13.69 -4.60 0.12
C LEU A 138 12.39 -3.79 0.26
N LEU A 139 12.47 -2.48 0.09
CA LEU A 139 11.31 -1.59 0.15
C LEU A 139 10.32 -1.87 -0.96
N TYR A 140 10.81 -2.10 -2.19
CA TYR A 140 9.96 -2.50 -3.30
C TYR A 140 9.20 -3.79 -2.99
N ILE A 141 9.86 -4.80 -2.44
CA ILE A 141 9.22 -6.05 -2.02
C ILE A 141 8.16 -5.80 -0.94
N ILE A 142 8.46 -4.99 0.08
CA ILE A 142 7.50 -4.66 1.15
C ILE A 142 6.26 -3.96 0.58
N ILE A 143 6.44 -2.92 -0.25
CA ILE A 143 5.34 -2.18 -0.88
C ILE A 143 4.53 -3.09 -1.79
N TRP A 144 5.19 -3.99 -2.52
CA TRP A 144 4.54 -4.98 -3.37
C TRP A 144 3.68 -5.95 -2.56
N LEU A 145 4.23 -6.50 -1.46
CA LEU A 145 3.51 -7.38 -0.55
C LEU A 145 2.28 -6.70 0.06
N GLN A 146 2.39 -5.41 0.42
CA GLN A 146 1.26 -4.62 0.92
C GLN A 146 0.15 -4.46 -0.14
N HIS A 147 0.51 -4.05 -1.36
CA HIS A 147 -0.47 -3.95 -2.46
C HIS A 147 -1.14 -5.29 -2.76
N TRP A 148 -0.39 -6.39 -2.66
CA TRP A 148 -0.94 -7.73 -2.88
C TRP A 148 -1.94 -8.15 -1.79
N ASP A 149 -1.66 -7.87 -0.50
CA ASP A 149 -2.61 -8.11 0.61
C ASP A 149 -3.88 -7.26 0.44
N GLU A 150 -3.76 -6.03 -0.01
CA GLU A 150 -4.93 -5.17 -0.31
C GLU A 150 -5.80 -5.74 -1.42
N ARG A 151 -5.20 -6.18 -2.55
CA ARG A 151 -5.96 -6.80 -3.64
C ARG A 151 -6.70 -8.05 -3.18
N LYS A 152 -6.05 -8.91 -2.39
CA LYS A 152 -6.67 -10.12 -1.82
C LYS A 152 -7.88 -9.78 -0.95
N ARG A 153 -7.79 -8.74 -0.12
CA ARG A 153 -8.90 -8.30 0.73
C ARG A 153 -10.08 -7.74 -0.07
N VAL A 154 -9.79 -6.94 -1.09
CA VAL A 154 -10.83 -6.38 -1.97
C VAL A 154 -11.53 -7.50 -2.76
N MET A 155 -10.80 -8.53 -3.18
CA MET A 155 -11.43 -9.71 -3.79
C MET A 155 -12.30 -10.47 -2.79
N ALA A 156 -11.81 -10.74 -1.58
CA ALA A 156 -12.59 -11.42 -0.55
C ALA A 156 -13.87 -10.67 -0.16
N SER A 157 -13.81 -9.33 -0.05
CA SER A 157 -14.99 -8.52 0.25
C SER A 157 -16.01 -8.51 -0.89
N LYS A 158 -15.54 -8.50 -2.16
CA LYS A 158 -16.40 -8.65 -3.34
C LYS A 158 -17.08 -10.01 -3.39
N GLU A 159 -16.37 -11.10 -3.09
CA GLU A 159 -16.95 -12.44 -3.03
C GLU A 159 -17.99 -12.58 -1.91
N LEU A 160 -17.73 -12.02 -0.73
CA LEU A 160 -18.70 -11.97 0.36
C LEU A 160 -19.96 -11.16 -0.01
N ALA A 161 -19.78 -9.99 -0.63
CA ALA A 161 -20.90 -9.17 -1.09
C ALA A 161 -21.73 -9.88 -2.18
N LYS A 162 -21.06 -10.56 -3.12
CA LYS A 162 -21.70 -11.34 -4.18
C LYS A 162 -22.49 -12.52 -3.59
N SER A 163 -21.90 -13.28 -2.67
CA SER A 163 -22.56 -14.38 -1.94
C SER A 163 -23.82 -13.90 -1.21
N LYS A 164 -23.73 -12.77 -0.49
CA LYS A 164 -24.86 -12.18 0.24
C LYS A 164 -25.98 -11.71 -0.70
N SER A 165 -25.63 -11.14 -1.86
CA SER A 165 -26.61 -10.75 -2.86
C SER A 165 -27.34 -11.94 -3.47
N LEU A 166 -26.63 -13.05 -3.72
CA LEU A 166 -27.19 -14.32 -4.19
C LEU A 166 -28.11 -14.96 -3.16
N SER A 167 -27.73 -14.97 -1.88
CA SER A 167 -28.57 -15.52 -0.81
C SER A 167 -29.86 -14.72 -0.65
N PHE A 168 -29.79 -13.39 -0.73
CA PHE A 168 -30.98 -12.52 -0.68
C PHE A 168 -31.94 -12.81 -1.83
N ARG A 169 -31.41 -12.95 -3.06
CA ARG A 169 -32.20 -13.29 -4.26
C ARG A 169 -32.85 -14.67 -4.16
N LYS A 170 -32.17 -15.64 -3.56
CA LYS A 170 -32.72 -16.99 -3.32
C LYS A 170 -33.87 -16.96 -2.30
N HIS A 171 -33.71 -16.20 -1.22
CA HIS A 171 -34.77 -16.04 -0.20
C HIS A 171 -36.02 -15.33 -0.77
N GLU A 172 -35.83 -14.32 -1.61
CA GLU A 172 -36.94 -13.61 -2.27
C GLU A 172 -37.72 -14.51 -3.23
N LYS A 173 -37.03 -15.41 -3.97
CA LYS A 173 -37.69 -16.41 -4.83
C LYS A 173 -38.57 -17.37 -4.04
N HIS A 174 -38.07 -17.93 -2.94
CA HIS A 174 -38.85 -18.83 -2.08
C HIS A 174 -40.10 -18.13 -1.52
N ARG A 175 -39.95 -16.90 -0.99
CA ARG A 175 -41.09 -16.16 -0.43
C ARG A 175 -42.18 -15.88 -1.47
N LYS A 176 -41.83 -15.61 -2.74
CA LYS A 176 -42.82 -15.43 -3.82
C LYS A 176 -43.51 -16.74 -4.22
N GLN A 177 -42.82 -17.87 -4.11
CA GLN A 177 -43.39 -19.19 -4.35
C GLN A 177 -44.40 -19.57 -3.25
N ASP A 178 -44.08 -19.31 -1.98
CA ASP A 178 -44.99 -19.58 -0.86
C ASP A 178 -46.26 -18.72 -0.96
N LEU A 179 -46.13 -17.44 -1.33
CA LEU A 179 -47.29 -16.55 -1.56
C LEU A 179 -48.21 -17.05 -2.69
N TYR A 180 -47.65 -17.65 -3.75
CA TYR A 180 -48.43 -18.23 -4.83
C TYR A 180 -49.15 -19.51 -4.41
N HIS A 181 -48.51 -20.33 -3.56
CA HIS A 181 -49.11 -21.54 -3.03
C HIS A 181 -50.29 -21.21 -2.11
N ASP A 182 -50.14 -20.27 -1.18
CA ASP A 182 -51.23 -19.84 -0.28
C ASP A 182 -52.41 -19.22 -1.02
N SER A 183 -52.14 -18.44 -2.08
CA SER A 183 -53.20 -17.85 -2.91
C SER A 183 -54.01 -18.91 -3.67
N PHE A 184 -53.39 -20.05 -4.00
CA PHE A 184 -54.05 -21.16 -4.70
C PHE A 184 -54.85 -22.05 -3.73
N THR A 185 -54.35 -22.29 -2.51
CA THR A 185 -55.11 -23.02 -1.46
C THR A 185 -56.26 -22.19 -0.87
N GLY A 186 -56.13 -20.87 -0.78
CA GLY A 186 -57.22 -19.98 -0.33
C GLY A 186 -58.42 -19.96 -1.29
N LEU A 187 -58.18 -20.05 -2.60
CA LEU A 187 -59.23 -20.14 -3.62
C LEU A 187 -59.89 -21.53 -3.72
N SER A 188 -59.34 -22.55 -3.03
CA SER A 188 -59.94 -23.88 -2.95
C SER A 188 -60.81 -24.09 -1.70
N MET A 189 -60.67 -23.27 -0.65
CA MET A 189 -61.50 -23.39 0.56
C MET A 189 -62.85 -22.66 0.44
N ASP A 190 -62.99 -21.66 -0.44
CA ASP A 190 -64.30 -21.04 -0.73
C ASP A 190 -65.22 -21.95 -1.57
N ASN A 191 -64.75 -23.12 -2.01
CA ASN A 191 -65.54 -24.09 -2.79
C ASN A 191 -65.77 -25.43 -2.06
N GLU A 192 -65.27 -25.57 -0.82
CA GLU A 192 -65.52 -26.74 0.03
C GLU A 192 -66.49 -26.45 1.20
N ASP A 193 -66.61 -25.19 1.66
CA ASP A 193 -67.57 -24.87 2.73
C ASP A 193 -69.04 -24.92 2.23
N SER A 194 -69.25 -24.74 0.92
CA SER A 194 -70.55 -24.93 0.28
C SER A 194 -70.88 -26.38 -0.09
N ARG A 195 -69.92 -27.32 0.06
CA ARG A 195 -70.14 -28.77 -0.16
C ARG A 195 -70.17 -29.59 1.13
N ARG A 196 -69.67 -29.07 2.26
CA ARG A 196 -69.68 -29.78 3.56
C ARG A 196 -70.99 -29.71 4.35
N GLN A 197 -71.97 -28.90 3.96
CA GLN A 197 -73.31 -28.93 4.57
C GLN A 197 -74.29 -29.89 3.90
N SER A 198 -73.98 -30.39 2.70
CA SER A 198 -74.87 -31.29 1.95
C SER A 198 -74.48 -32.76 2.02
N TYR A 199 -73.38 -33.10 2.71
CA TYR A 199 -73.05 -34.46 3.06
C TYR A 199 -73.16 -34.62 4.57
N ILE A 200 -74.26 -35.23 5.03
CA ILE A 200 -74.20 -36.56 5.63
C ILE A 200 -73.54 -36.46 7.03
N PHE A 201 -74.23 -36.33 8.17
CA PHE A 201 -75.57 -36.77 8.60
C PHE A 201 -75.89 -38.28 8.42
N ASP A 202 -75.08 -39.08 7.69
CA ASP A 202 -75.16 -40.56 7.69
C ASP A 202 -73.93 -41.27 8.28
N ASP A 203 -72.87 -40.59 8.70
CA ASP A 203 -71.73 -41.24 9.40
C ASP A 203 -71.83 -41.16 10.94
N LEU A 204 -73.02 -40.85 11.46
CA LEU A 204 -73.37 -41.00 12.87
C LEU A 204 -73.69 -42.47 13.24
N TYR A 205 -73.34 -43.42 12.37
CA TYR A 205 -73.71 -44.82 12.52
C TYR A 205 -72.67 -45.78 11.96
N ASN A 206 -71.37 -45.53 12.20
CA ASN A 206 -70.39 -46.59 12.17
C ASN A 206 -69.10 -46.17 12.89
N TRP A 207 -68.68 -47.05 13.80
CA TRP A 207 -67.33 -47.11 14.36
C TRP A 207 -67.01 -46.29 15.63
N GLU A 208 -67.89 -46.43 16.61
CA GLU A 208 -67.43 -46.91 17.91
C GLU A 208 -66.65 -48.23 17.72
N ILE A 209 -65.54 -48.43 18.44
CA ILE A 209 -64.63 -49.60 18.44
C ILE A 209 -63.39 -49.45 17.54
N THR A 210 -62.34 -48.80 18.03
CA THR A 210 -61.12 -49.51 18.50
C THR A 210 -60.09 -48.57 19.12
N ASP A 211 -59.53 -49.08 20.21
CA ASP A 211 -58.46 -48.57 21.05
C ASP A 211 -57.17 -48.17 20.33
N GLY A 212 -56.38 -47.32 21.02
CA GLY A 212 -55.04 -47.75 21.38
C GLY A 212 -53.86 -46.90 20.90
N THR A 213 -53.25 -46.22 21.88
CA THR A 213 -51.79 -46.12 22.07
C THR A 213 -50.91 -45.36 21.06
N SER A 214 -50.23 -44.32 21.57
CA SER A 214 -48.76 -44.26 21.73
C SER A 214 -48.08 -42.99 21.20
N THR A 215 -47.67 -42.14 22.15
CA THR A 215 -46.28 -41.73 22.47
C THR A 215 -45.19 -41.47 21.39
N TYR A 216 -44.40 -40.40 21.67
CA TYR A 216 -43.06 -40.01 21.16
C TYR A 216 -43.03 -39.38 19.75
N CYS A 217 -42.35 -38.27 19.44
CA CYS A 217 -41.33 -37.42 20.07
C CYS A 217 -41.61 -35.94 19.77
#